data_AF-A0A2M6GKW1-F1
#
_entry.id   AF-A0A2M6GKW1-F1
#
_cell.length_a   1.000
_cell.length_b   1.000
_cell.length_c   1.000
_cell.angle_alpha   90.00
_cell.angle_beta   90.00
_cell.angle_gamma   90.00
#
_symmetry.space_group_name_H-M   'P 1'
#
loop_
_entity.id
_entity.type
_entity.pdbx_description
1 polymer ?
#
loop_
_entity_poly.entity_id
_entity_poly.type
_entity_poly.pdbx_seq_one_letter_code
_entity_poly.pdbx_strand_id
1 'polypeptide(L)'
;MTDLETAVLTDIRDHEIAHREFFRAAIPASARIKDLTPDFSTVNFMDKTSVLTTAKTFEDLGVAAYNGAGKLFTDTGDGLTYLTLAGKIVSVEARHAAEIRDLISNGTFANSEVIDAMGMDKALMPAQVLAAAGAFIKNQIVATGLPQ
;
A
#
# COMPACT_ATOMS: atom_id res chain seq x y z
N MET A 1 1.09 -22.18 -5.68
CA MET A 1 2.19 -21.21 -5.54
C MET A 1 3.49 -21.96 -5.80
N THR A 2 4.40 -21.43 -6.59
CA THR A 2 5.76 -21.98 -6.73
C THR A 2 6.64 -21.55 -5.55
N ASP A 3 7.82 -22.16 -5.41
CA ASP A 3 8.78 -21.78 -4.36
C ASP A 3 9.25 -20.33 -4.56
N LEU A 4 9.49 -19.91 -5.80
CA LEU A 4 9.86 -18.53 -6.13
C LEU A 4 8.77 -17.54 -5.73
N GLU A 5 7.52 -17.79 -6.13
CA GLU A 5 6.39 -16.93 -5.77
C GLU A 5 6.19 -16.84 -4.25
N THR A 6 6.42 -17.95 -3.55
CA THR A 6 6.33 -18.00 -2.09
C THR A 6 7.44 -17.18 -1.44
N ALA A 7 8.68 -17.27 -1.96
CA ALA A 7 9.80 -16.46 -1.50
C ALA A 7 9.54 -14.97 -1.72
N VAL A 8 9.09 -14.57 -2.91
CA VAL A 8 8.74 -13.17 -3.22
C VAL A 8 7.67 -12.64 -2.27
N LEU A 9 6.57 -13.38 -2.05
CA LEU A 9 5.52 -12.96 -1.12
C LEU A 9 6.02 -12.92 0.34
N THR A 10 7.00 -13.73 0.69
CA THR A 10 7.65 -13.71 2.01
C THR A 10 8.49 -12.45 2.20
N ASP A 11 9.28 -12.08 1.19
CA ASP A 11 10.08 -10.85 1.22
C ASP A 11 9.19 -9.60 1.31
N ILE A 12 8.12 -9.55 0.50
CA ILE A 12 7.12 -8.46 0.56
C ILE A 12 6.51 -8.38 1.96
N ARG A 13 6.06 -9.51 2.53
CA ARG A 13 5.52 -9.54 3.91
C ARG A 13 6.51 -8.96 4.92
N ASP A 14 7.79 -9.28 4.81
CA ASP A 14 8.80 -8.84 5.77
C ASP A 14 9.07 -7.33 5.64
N HIS A 15 9.03 -6.78 4.43
CA HIS A 15 9.05 -5.33 4.21
C HIS A 15 7.79 -4.64 4.77
N GLU A 16 6.59 -5.20 4.54
CA GLU A 16 5.35 -4.64 5.09
C GLU A 16 5.33 -4.63 6.62
N ILE A 17 5.89 -5.67 7.24
CA ILE A 17 6.09 -5.70 8.70
C ILE A 17 7.05 -4.58 9.11
N ALA A 18 8.15 -4.38 8.39
CA ALA A 18 9.10 -3.31 8.70
C ALA A 18 8.46 -1.91 8.57
N HIS A 19 7.67 -1.66 7.53
CA HIS A 19 6.92 -0.41 7.37
C HIS A 19 5.94 -0.20 8.53
N ARG A 20 5.16 -1.22 8.89
CA ARG A 20 4.22 -1.17 10.02
C ARG A 20 4.92 -0.86 11.34
N GLU A 21 6.00 -1.58 11.65
CA GLU A 21 6.74 -1.39 12.91
C GLU A 21 7.43 -0.02 12.95
N PHE A 22 7.91 0.48 11.81
CA PHE A 22 8.41 1.84 11.70
C PHE A 22 7.35 2.87 12.12
N PHE A 23 6.14 2.83 11.55
CA PHE A 23 5.08 3.77 11.95
C PHE A 23 4.59 3.56 13.38
N ARG A 24 4.54 2.31 13.86
CA ARG A 24 4.20 1.99 15.25
C ARG A 24 5.20 2.63 16.22
N ALA A 25 6.48 2.68 15.87
CA ALA A 25 7.51 3.34 16.67
C ALA A 25 7.48 4.87 16.53
N ALA A 26 7.27 5.39 15.32
CA ALA A 26 7.33 6.82 15.02
C ALA A 26 6.09 7.60 15.51
N ILE A 27 4.89 7.00 15.47
CA ILE A 27 3.64 7.68 15.82
C ILE A 27 3.28 7.35 17.27
N PRO A 28 3.12 8.36 18.17
CA PRO A 28 2.71 8.13 19.55
C PRO A 28 1.39 7.37 19.64
N ALA A 29 1.24 6.49 20.63
CA ALA A 29 0.05 5.65 20.76
C ALA A 29 -1.27 6.45 20.80
N SER A 30 -1.25 7.66 21.35
CA SER A 30 -2.40 8.56 21.41
C SER A 30 -2.81 9.16 20.05
N ALA A 31 -1.94 9.10 19.04
CA ALA A 31 -2.15 9.66 17.70
C ALA A 31 -2.30 8.57 16.61
N ARG A 32 -2.13 7.29 16.96
CA ARG A 32 -2.31 6.18 16.01
C ARG A 32 -3.78 5.87 15.80
N ILE A 33 -4.12 5.40 14.60
CA ILE A 33 -5.39 4.69 14.38
C ILE A 33 -5.43 3.43 15.25
N LYS A 34 -6.63 2.98 15.61
CA LYS A 34 -6.80 1.68 16.29
C LYS A 34 -6.26 0.55 15.44
N ASP A 35 -5.79 -0.51 16.09
CA ASP A 35 -5.43 -1.74 15.39
C ASP A 35 -6.65 -2.24 14.59
N LEU A 36 -6.41 -2.53 13.32
CA LEU A 36 -7.43 -3.01 12.39
C LEU A 36 -7.40 -4.54 12.32
N THR A 37 -8.57 -5.13 12.15
CA THR A 37 -8.79 -6.55 11.89
C THR A 37 -9.02 -6.71 10.39
N PRO A 38 -8.08 -7.35 9.67
CA PRO A 38 -8.25 -7.62 8.26
C PRO A 38 -9.48 -8.50 8.00
N ASP A 39 -10.20 -8.19 6.93
CA ASP A 39 -11.22 -9.05 6.35
C ASP A 39 -10.69 -9.71 5.07
N PHE A 40 -10.39 -11.00 5.17
CA PHE A 40 -9.98 -11.82 4.03
C PHE A 40 -11.04 -12.86 3.67
N SER A 41 -12.29 -12.67 4.08
CA SER A 41 -13.38 -13.62 3.80
C SER A 41 -13.63 -13.84 2.30
N THR A 42 -13.27 -12.87 1.46
CA THR A 42 -13.36 -12.95 -0.01
C THR A 42 -12.11 -13.53 -0.68
N VAL A 43 -11.03 -13.77 0.09
CA VAL A 43 -9.76 -14.27 -0.44
C VAL A 43 -9.71 -15.78 -0.35
N ASN A 44 -9.61 -16.46 -1.49
CA ASN A 44 -9.38 -17.90 -1.52
C ASN A 44 -7.87 -18.19 -1.47
N PHE A 45 -7.34 -18.45 -0.27
CA PHE A 45 -5.93 -18.76 -0.08
C PHE A 45 -5.45 -20.07 -0.73
N MET A 46 -6.36 -20.93 -1.18
CA MET A 46 -6.04 -22.14 -1.92
C MET A 46 -5.89 -21.89 -3.44
N ASP A 47 -6.23 -20.70 -3.92
CA ASP A 47 -6.11 -20.30 -5.33
C ASP A 47 -5.01 -19.23 -5.49
N LYS A 48 -3.97 -19.58 -6.26
CA LYS A 48 -2.88 -18.67 -6.60
C LYS A 48 -3.39 -17.36 -7.20
N THR A 49 -4.33 -17.43 -8.13
CA THR A 49 -4.85 -16.25 -8.83
C THR A 49 -5.56 -15.33 -7.84
N SER A 50 -6.35 -15.91 -6.92
CA SER A 50 -7.00 -15.14 -5.85
C SER A 50 -5.97 -14.44 -4.95
N VAL A 51 -4.89 -15.13 -4.55
CA VAL A 51 -3.84 -14.56 -3.70
C VAL A 51 -3.08 -13.44 -4.41
N LEU A 52 -2.58 -13.67 -5.63
CA LEU A 52 -1.78 -12.67 -6.35
C LEU A 52 -2.63 -11.45 -6.77
N THR A 53 -3.88 -11.64 -7.18
CA THR A 53 -4.79 -10.52 -7.50
C THR A 53 -5.08 -9.67 -6.26
N THR A 54 -5.21 -10.32 -5.10
CA THR A 54 -5.38 -9.61 -3.82
C THR A 54 -4.11 -8.85 -3.47
N ALA A 55 -2.93 -9.48 -3.55
CA ALA A 55 -1.64 -8.82 -3.32
C ALA A 55 -1.47 -7.59 -4.23
N LYS A 56 -1.72 -7.73 -5.53
CA LYS A 56 -1.70 -6.62 -6.50
C LYS A 56 -2.57 -5.46 -6.06
N THR A 57 -3.77 -5.76 -5.54
CA THR A 57 -4.70 -4.73 -5.06
C THR A 57 -4.12 -3.95 -3.88
N PHE A 58 -3.47 -4.65 -2.93
CA PHE A 58 -2.84 -4.00 -1.78
C PHE A 58 -1.61 -3.18 -2.17
N GLU A 59 -0.69 -3.75 -2.96
CA GLU A 59 0.54 -3.04 -3.37
C GLU A 59 0.22 -1.81 -4.25
N ASP A 60 -0.70 -1.94 -5.22
CA ASP A 60 -1.17 -0.80 -6.04
C ASP A 60 -1.79 0.30 -5.17
N LEU A 61 -2.55 -0.09 -4.13
CA LEU A 61 -3.16 0.85 -3.19
C LEU A 61 -2.14 1.52 -2.29
N GLY A 62 -1.11 0.78 -1.83
CA GLY A 62 0.01 1.29 -1.04
C GLY A 62 0.75 2.38 -1.80
N VAL A 63 1.15 2.10 -3.05
CA VAL A 63 1.77 3.09 -3.95
C VAL A 63 0.92 4.34 -4.07
N ALA A 64 -0.36 4.18 -4.40
CA ALA A 64 -1.25 5.30 -4.62
C ALA A 64 -1.51 6.13 -3.35
N ALA A 65 -1.55 5.47 -2.19
CA ALA A 65 -1.72 6.14 -0.90
C ALA A 65 -0.52 7.01 -0.55
N TYR A 66 0.71 6.52 -0.70
CA TYR A 66 1.91 7.33 -0.42
C TYR A 66 2.06 8.49 -1.41
N ASN A 67 1.83 8.25 -2.70
CA ASN A 67 1.87 9.31 -3.71
C ASN A 67 0.84 10.41 -3.42
N GLY A 68 -0.38 10.03 -3.03
CA GLY A 68 -1.42 10.99 -2.63
C GLY A 68 -1.13 11.70 -1.31
N ALA A 69 -0.47 11.03 -0.37
CA ALA A 69 -0.06 11.63 0.91
C ALA A 69 1.10 12.62 0.75
N GLY A 70 1.94 12.48 -0.28
CA GLY A 70 3.12 13.33 -0.48
C GLY A 70 2.80 14.83 -0.44
N LYS A 71 1.71 15.26 -1.07
CA LYS A 71 1.27 16.67 -1.08
C LYS A 71 0.72 17.18 0.25
N LEU A 72 0.47 16.29 1.22
CA LEU A 72 -0.04 16.64 2.55
C LEU A 72 1.09 17.00 3.52
N PHE A 73 2.33 16.68 3.16
CA PHE A 73 3.50 17.07 3.94
C PHE A 73 4.01 18.45 3.51
N THR A 74 4.44 19.26 4.49
CA THR A 74 5.14 20.52 4.19
C THR A 74 6.53 20.23 3.65
N ASP A 75 7.06 21.12 2.82
CA ASP A 75 8.44 21.06 2.29
C ASP A 75 9.49 21.62 3.26
N THR A 76 9.08 21.93 4.49
CA THR A 76 9.90 22.51 5.56
C THR A 76 9.71 21.75 6.88
N GLY A 77 10.68 21.91 7.79
CA GLY A 77 10.65 21.31 9.13
C GLY A 77 10.48 19.79 9.12
N ASP A 78 9.65 19.28 10.01
CA ASP A 78 9.36 17.84 10.10
C ASP A 78 8.64 17.30 8.86
N GLY A 79 7.87 18.14 8.15
CA GLY A 79 7.20 17.73 6.92
C GLY A 79 8.18 17.28 5.84
N LEU A 80 9.32 17.96 5.70
CA LEU A 80 10.36 17.54 4.74
C LEU A 80 10.92 16.16 5.09
N THR A 81 11.05 15.87 6.39
CA THR A 81 11.46 14.56 6.88
C THR A 81 10.40 13.52 6.55
N TYR A 82 9.11 13.81 6.76
CA TYR A 82 8.01 12.90 6.41
C TYR A 82 7.91 12.65 4.92
N LEU A 83 8.07 13.67 4.09
CA LEU A 83 8.09 13.53 2.63
C LEU A 83 9.25 12.64 2.19
N THR A 84 10.44 12.84 2.77
CA THR A 84 11.62 12.00 2.48
C THR A 84 11.39 10.54 2.87
N LEU A 85 10.78 10.29 4.03
CA LEU A 85 10.48 8.94 4.51
C LEU A 85 9.40 8.27 3.64
N ALA A 86 8.32 8.98 3.32
CA ALA A 86 7.26 8.51 2.43
C ALA A 86 7.83 8.17 1.04
N GLY A 87 8.72 9.00 0.50
CA GLY A 87 9.42 8.74 -0.77
C GLY A 87 10.27 7.48 -0.77
N LYS A 88 10.90 7.15 0.37
CA LYS A 88 11.65 5.89 0.52
C LYS A 88 10.74 4.67 0.54
N ILE A 89 9.64 4.75 1.28
CA ILE A 89 8.69 3.65 1.41
C ILE A 89 8.00 3.39 0.08
N VAL A 90 7.46 4.43 -0.58
CA VAL A 90 6.77 4.25 -1.87
C VAL A 90 7.67 3.67 -2.96
N SER A 91 8.99 3.92 -2.90
CA SER A 91 9.96 3.29 -3.81
C SER A 91 10.10 1.77 -3.57
N VAL A 92 9.88 1.29 -2.34
CA VAL A 92 9.81 -0.15 -2.02
C VAL A 92 8.45 -0.71 -2.48
N GLU A 93 7.35 -0.05 -2.12
CA GLU A 93 5.98 -0.44 -2.52
C GLU A 93 5.84 -0.55 -4.05
N ALA A 94 6.40 0.39 -4.80
CA ALA A 94 6.35 0.36 -6.27
C ALA A 94 7.09 -0.85 -6.86
N ARG A 95 8.16 -1.33 -6.20
CA ARG A 95 8.85 -2.56 -6.59
C ARG A 95 8.03 -3.81 -6.25
N HIS A 96 7.32 -3.81 -5.12
CA HIS A 96 6.37 -4.89 -4.80
C HIS A 96 5.24 -4.97 -5.83
N ALA A 97 4.62 -3.83 -6.15
CA ALA A 97 3.56 -3.75 -7.14
C ALA A 97 4.03 -4.25 -8.51
N ALA A 98 5.20 -3.79 -8.96
CA ALA A 98 5.82 -4.22 -10.21
C ALA A 98 6.07 -5.73 -10.26
N GLU A 99 6.67 -6.30 -9.21
CA GLU A 99 6.99 -7.73 -9.11
C GLU A 99 5.71 -8.59 -9.12
N ILE A 100 4.70 -8.24 -8.30
CA ILE A 100 3.44 -8.99 -8.25
C ILE A 100 2.73 -8.97 -9.60
N ARG A 101 2.74 -7.84 -10.30
CA ARG A 101 2.17 -7.72 -11.64
C ARG A 101 2.90 -8.62 -12.63
N ASP A 102 4.23 -8.66 -12.59
CA ASP A 102 5.02 -9.53 -13.49
C ASP A 102 4.80 -11.02 -13.20
N LEU A 103 4.63 -11.40 -11.92
CA LEU A 103 4.26 -12.76 -11.51
C LEU A 103 2.87 -13.19 -12.00
N ILE A 104 1.91 -12.25 -12.11
CA ILE A 104 0.58 -12.50 -12.69
C ILE A 104 0.67 -12.62 -14.20
N SER A 105 1.33 -11.65 -14.84
CA SER A 105 1.53 -11.60 -16.29
C SER A 105 2.80 -10.82 -16.60
N ASN A 106 3.77 -11.51 -17.20
CA ASN A 106 5.05 -10.92 -17.56
C ASN A 106 4.87 -9.69 -18.47
N GLY A 107 5.67 -8.66 -18.22
CA GLY A 107 5.65 -7.38 -18.95
C GLY A 107 4.55 -6.41 -18.49
N THR A 108 3.80 -6.70 -17.42
CA THR A 108 2.72 -5.83 -16.93
C THR A 108 3.08 -4.99 -15.70
N PHE A 109 4.37 -4.94 -15.36
CA PHE A 109 4.92 -4.28 -14.17
C PHE A 109 4.50 -2.82 -13.97
N ALA A 110 4.20 -2.08 -15.04
CA ALA A 110 3.73 -0.68 -14.99
C ALA A 110 2.77 -0.37 -16.17
N ASN A 111 1.58 -0.98 -16.17
CA ASN A 111 0.57 -0.78 -17.22
C ASN A 111 -0.39 0.39 -16.92
N SER A 112 -1.31 0.68 -17.85
CA SER A 112 -2.28 1.78 -17.76
C SER A 112 -3.31 1.65 -16.61
N GLU A 113 -3.33 0.54 -15.88
CA GLU A 113 -4.14 0.43 -14.68
C GLU A 113 -3.59 1.25 -13.51
N VAL A 114 -2.28 1.54 -13.50
CA VAL A 114 -1.60 2.30 -12.42
C VAL A 114 -0.85 3.51 -12.93
N ILE A 115 -0.47 3.53 -14.21
CA ILE A 115 0.23 4.64 -14.83
C ILE A 115 -0.75 5.56 -15.56
N ASP A 116 -0.66 6.86 -15.29
CA ASP A 116 -1.45 7.90 -15.95
C ASP A 116 -0.87 8.33 -17.32
N ALA A 117 -1.52 9.27 -17.99
CA ALA A 117 -1.08 9.76 -19.30
C ALA A 117 0.27 10.50 -19.28
N MET A 118 0.75 10.91 -18.10
CA MET A 118 2.05 11.55 -17.91
C MET A 118 3.14 10.54 -17.52
N GLY A 119 2.82 9.25 -17.43
CA GLY A 119 3.75 8.22 -17.02
C GLY A 119 3.92 8.10 -15.51
N MET A 120 3.04 8.71 -14.71
CA MET A 120 3.12 8.71 -13.24
C MET A 120 2.21 7.65 -12.64
N ASP A 121 2.65 7.04 -11.54
CA ASP A 121 1.77 6.23 -10.70
C ASP A 121 0.58 7.05 -10.18
N LYS A 122 -0.56 6.39 -10.02
CA LYS A 122 -1.75 6.97 -9.40
C LYS A 122 -1.44 7.57 -8.03
N ALA A 123 -2.20 8.60 -7.68
CA ALA A 123 -2.17 9.24 -6.37
C ALA A 123 -3.61 9.35 -5.83
N LEU A 124 -3.87 8.75 -4.67
CA LEU A 124 -5.19 8.73 -4.05
C LEU A 124 -5.20 9.48 -2.72
N MET A 125 -6.21 10.32 -2.53
CA MET A 125 -6.42 11.02 -1.26
C MET A 125 -6.88 10.08 -0.15
N PRO A 126 -6.66 10.39 1.14
CA PRO A 126 -7.01 9.53 2.27
C PRO A 126 -8.45 9.00 2.23
N ALA A 127 -9.43 9.80 1.80
CA ALA A 127 -10.81 9.35 1.66
C ALA A 127 -10.99 8.27 0.58
N GLN A 128 -10.27 8.40 -0.55
CA GLN A 128 -10.29 7.41 -1.63
C GLN A 128 -9.55 6.14 -1.23
N VAL A 129 -8.42 6.27 -0.52
CA VAL A 129 -7.67 5.14 0.03
C VAL A 129 -8.53 4.34 0.99
N LEU A 130 -9.19 5.02 1.93
CA LEU A 130 -10.07 4.36 2.90
C LEU A 130 -11.26 3.66 2.21
N ALA A 131 -11.85 4.28 1.20
CA ALA A 131 -12.93 3.67 0.43
C ALA A 131 -12.46 2.40 -0.29
N ALA A 132 -11.27 2.41 -0.90
CA ALA A 132 -10.69 1.25 -1.57
C ALA A 132 -10.29 0.13 -0.58
N ALA A 133 -9.72 0.49 0.57
CA ALA A 133 -9.34 -0.46 1.61
C ALA A 133 -10.54 -1.05 2.37
N GLY A 134 -11.70 -0.40 2.33
CA GLY A 134 -12.86 -0.72 3.18
C GLY A 134 -13.35 -2.16 3.05
N ALA A 135 -13.23 -2.77 1.87
CA ALA A 135 -13.60 -4.17 1.65
C ALA A 135 -12.76 -5.17 2.47
N PHE A 136 -11.60 -4.75 2.96
CA PHE A 136 -10.64 -5.59 3.69
C PHE A 136 -10.52 -5.23 5.17
N ILE A 137 -11.42 -4.42 5.72
CA ILE A 137 -11.36 -3.95 7.11
C ILE A 137 -12.68 -4.25 7.81
N LYS A 138 -12.65 -5.11 8.83
CA LYS A 138 -13.86 -5.43 9.62
C LYS A 138 -14.30 -4.29 10.53
N ASN A 139 -13.34 -3.48 10.98
CA ASN A 139 -13.63 -2.41 11.93
C ASN A 139 -14.32 -1.25 11.21
N GLN A 140 -15.37 -0.70 11.83
CA GLN A 140 -15.88 0.59 11.41
C GLN A 140 -14.82 1.68 11.64
N ILE A 141 -14.47 2.41 10.59
CA ILE A 141 -13.57 3.58 10.63
C ILE A 141 -14.41 4.85 10.47
N VAL A 142 -14.31 5.76 11.43
CA VAL A 142 -14.93 7.08 11.34
C VAL A 142 -13.89 8.05 10.79
N ALA A 143 -14.09 8.50 9.56
CA ALA A 143 -13.15 9.33 8.81
C ALA A 143 -13.58 10.80 8.78
N THR A 144 -13.66 11.42 9.95
CA THR A 144 -13.98 12.84 10.08
C THR A 144 -12.71 13.68 10.02
N GLY A 145 -12.70 14.72 9.19
CA GLY A 145 -11.59 15.67 9.13
C GLY A 145 -10.32 15.13 8.46
N LEU A 146 -10.44 14.18 7.53
CA LEU A 146 -9.30 13.74 6.75
C LEU A 146 -8.70 14.91 5.94
N PRO A 147 -7.35 15.01 5.86
CA PRO A 147 -6.69 16.04 5.06
C PRO A 147 -7.00 15.88 3.56
N GLN A 148 -7.03 17.01 2.84
CA GLN A 148 -7.43 17.11 1.43
C GLN A 148 -6.33 17.66 0.53
#